data_AF-A0A2P6RXI7-F1
#
_entry.id   AF-A0A2P6RXI7-F1
#
_cell.length_a   1.000
_cell.length_b   1.000
_cell.length_c   1.000
_cell.angle_alpha   90.00
_cell.angle_beta   90.00
_cell.angle_gamma   90.00
#
_symmetry.space_group_name_H-M   'P 1'
#
loop_
_entity.id
_entity.type
_entity.pdbx_description
1 polymer ?
#
loop_
_entity_poly.entity_id
_entity_poly.type
_entity_poly.pdbx_seq_one_letter_code
_entity_poly.pdbx_strand_id
1 'polypeptide(L)'
;MKYLIRAGFFYGNYDGDNKLPVFELHLGAKWWDTVRFEDASTDKKKELIHTPLRNYIHVCLVNIGSGIPFISAIELRPLPNETYQTQTAAGSLELVWRYDTGQMGTL
;
A
#
# COMPACT_ATOMS: atom_id res chain seq x y z
N MET A 1 -0.88 8.48 17.33
CA MET A 1 -0.20 7.23 16.94
C MET A 1 -0.24 7.16 15.43
N LYS A 2 0.91 6.96 14.78
CA LYS A 2 0.98 6.75 13.32
C LYS A 2 1.05 5.26 13.04
N TYR A 3 0.53 4.85 11.89
CA TYR A 3 0.65 3.49 11.40
C TYR A 3 1.31 3.49 10.03
N LEU A 4 2.35 2.70 9.86
CA LEU A 4 2.78 2.24 8.55
C LEU A 4 1.84 1.12 8.12
N ILE A 5 1.20 1.30 6.98
CA ILE A 5 0.31 0.34 6.33
C ILE A 5 1.01 -0.14 5.07
N ARG A 6 1.11 -1.46 4.90
CA ARG A 6 1.59 -2.06 3.65
C ARG A 6 0.53 -2.99 3.10
N ALA A 7 0.16 -2.78 1.84
CA ALA A 7 -0.67 -3.70 1.09
C ALA A 7 0.22 -4.43 0.07
N GLY A 8 0.28 -5.76 0.20
CA GLY A 8 1.05 -6.64 -0.66
C GLY A 8 0.14 -7.43 -1.60
N PHE A 9 0.55 -7.51 -2.86
CA PHE A 9 -0.20 -8.17 -3.92
C PHE A 9 0.71 -9.06 -4.75
N PHE A 10 0.29 -10.30 -4.96
CA PHE A 10 0.87 -11.24 -5.91
C PHE A 10 -0.28 -11.98 -6.59
N TYR A 11 -0.48 -11.76 -7.90
CA TYR A 11 -1.65 -12.30 -8.62
C TYR A 11 -1.57 -13.82 -8.72
N GLY A 12 -0.45 -14.37 -9.19
CA GLY A 12 -0.21 -15.82 -9.26
C GLY A 12 -1.26 -16.61 -10.04
N ASN A 13 -2.12 -15.95 -10.84
CA ASN A 13 -3.31 -16.54 -11.44
C ASN A 13 -4.22 -17.24 -10.42
N TYR A 14 -4.46 -16.61 -9.26
CA TYR A 14 -5.22 -17.23 -8.15
C TYR A 14 -6.65 -17.63 -8.53
N ASP A 15 -7.25 -16.97 -9.52
CA ASP A 15 -8.61 -17.20 -10.00
C ASP A 15 -8.68 -18.15 -11.21
N GLY A 16 -7.55 -18.48 -11.82
CA GLY A 16 -7.48 -19.34 -13.00
C GLY A 16 -7.89 -18.67 -14.31
N ASP A 17 -8.29 -17.39 -14.29
CA ASP A 17 -8.79 -16.65 -15.45
C ASP A 17 -7.67 -16.17 -16.39
N ASN A 18 -6.42 -16.24 -15.92
CA ASN A 18 -5.22 -15.78 -16.61
C ASN A 18 -5.36 -14.35 -17.16
N LYS A 19 -6.10 -13.51 -16.43
CA LYS A 19 -6.43 -12.14 -16.79
C LYS A 19 -5.99 -11.22 -15.66
N LEU A 20 -4.99 -10.39 -15.93
CA LEU A 20 -4.45 -9.48 -14.94
C LEU A 20 -5.53 -8.49 -14.46
N PRO A 21 -5.86 -8.48 -13.16
CA PRO A 21 -6.87 -7.57 -12.65
C PRO A 21 -6.29 -6.16 -12.52
N VAL A 22 -7.17 -5.15 -12.67
CA VAL A 22 -6.89 -3.75 -12.35
C VAL A 22 -7.99 -3.26 -11.44
N PHE A 23 -7.60 -2.67 -10.31
CA PHE A 23 -8.53 -2.21 -9.28
C PHE A 23 -7.93 -1.03 -8.52
N GLU A 24 -8.77 -0.28 -7.82
CA GLU A 24 -8.31 0.82 -6.98
C GLU A 24 -8.17 0.37 -5.53
N LEU A 25 -7.12 0.87 -4.88
CA LEU A 25 -6.88 0.76 -3.46
C LEU A 25 -7.29 2.09 -2.82
N HIS A 26 -8.10 2.03 -1.78
CA HIS A 26 -8.57 3.21 -1.04
C HIS A 26 -8.31 3.04 0.45
N LEU A 27 -8.07 4.17 1.12
CA LEU A 27 -8.07 4.27 2.58
C LEU A 27 -9.33 5.02 3.03
N GLY A 28 -10.33 4.27 3.49
CA GLY A 28 -11.69 4.78 3.67
C GLY A 28 -12.28 5.24 2.34
N ALA A 29 -12.72 6.50 2.27
CA ALA A 29 -13.25 7.11 1.04
C ALA A 29 -12.19 7.86 0.22
N LYS A 30 -10.90 7.74 0.58
CA LYS A 30 -9.80 8.41 -0.10
C LYS A 30 -9.08 7.42 -1.02
N TRP A 31 -8.98 7.79 -2.29
CA TRP A 31 -8.14 7.08 -3.25
C TRP A 31 -6.68 7.07 -2.75
N TRP A 32 -6.08 5.89 -2.74
CA TRP A 32 -4.68 5.70 -2.41
C TRP A 32 -3.91 5.43 -3.71
N ASP A 33 -4.23 4.37 -4.44
CA ASP A 33 -3.53 4.08 -5.70
C ASP A 33 -4.35 3.15 -6.62
N THR A 34 -3.94 3.00 -7.88
CA THR A 34 -4.41 1.96 -8.79
C THR A 34 -3.44 0.78 -8.79
N VAL A 35 -3.93 -0.42 -8.47
CA VAL A 35 -3.14 -1.64 -8.54
C VAL A 35 -3.26 -2.23 -9.94
N ARG A 36 -2.12 -2.36 -10.61
CA ARG A 36 -1.96 -2.94 -11.95
C ARG A 36 -0.70 -3.80 -11.96
N PHE A 37 -0.74 -4.91 -12.68
CA PHE A 37 0.37 -5.85 -12.83
C PHE A 37 0.85 -5.88 -14.27
N GLU A 38 2.16 -6.05 -14.47
CA GLU A 38 2.77 -6.28 -15.78
C GLU A 38 2.63 -7.75 -16.20
N ASP A 39 2.72 -8.68 -15.24
CA ASP A 39 2.50 -10.11 -15.42
C ASP A 39 1.99 -10.79 -14.13
N ALA A 40 1.71 -12.10 -14.20
CA ALA A 40 1.16 -12.85 -13.07
C ALA A 40 2.15 -13.14 -11.94
N SER A 41 3.45 -13.02 -12.21
CA SER A 41 4.54 -13.24 -11.27
C SER A 41 5.03 -11.96 -10.60
N THR A 42 4.55 -10.80 -11.02
CA THR A 42 4.98 -9.51 -10.48
C THR A 42 4.40 -9.29 -9.09
N ASP A 43 5.26 -9.10 -8.10
CA ASP A 43 4.84 -8.60 -6.79
C ASP A 43 4.65 -7.08 -6.82
N LYS A 44 3.59 -6.60 -6.18
CA LYS A 44 3.34 -5.18 -5.96
C LYS A 44 3.19 -4.92 -4.47
N LYS A 45 3.79 -3.83 -4.01
CA LYS A 45 3.66 -3.35 -2.63
C LYS A 45 3.29 -1.87 -2.67
N LYS A 46 2.30 -1.49 -1.88
CA LYS A 46 1.92 -0.10 -1.64
C LYS A 46 2.14 0.21 -0.17
N GLU A 47 2.81 1.32 0.12
CA GLU A 47 3.07 1.76 1.49
C GLU A 47 2.46 3.14 1.76
N LEU A 48 1.83 3.27 2.92
CA LEU A 48 1.24 4.53 3.37
C LEU A 48 1.39 4.67 4.88
N ILE A 49 1.81 5.85 5.33
CA ILE A 49 1.79 6.22 6.73
C ILE A 49 0.50 6.99 7.00
N HIS A 50 -0.30 6.53 7.96
CA HIS A 50 -1.58 7.16 8.29
C HIS A 50 -1.67 7.50 9.77
N THR A 51 -2.27 8.66 10.07
CA THR A 51 -2.73 9.00 11.43
C THR A 51 -4.24 8.81 11.50
N PRO A 52 -4.75 7.70 12.07
CA PRO A 52 -6.18 7.44 12.12
C PRO A 52 -6.87 8.37 13.14
N LEU A 53 -8.03 8.89 12.76
CA LEU A 53 -8.91 9.68 13.65
C LEU A 53 -9.80 8.80 14.54
N ARG A 54 -9.81 7.49 14.28
CA ARG A 54 -10.66 6.49 14.92
C ARG A 54 -9.82 5.27 15.29
N ASN A 55 -10.40 4.37 16.07
CA ASN A 55 -9.76 3.10 16.46
C ASN A 55 -9.81 2.02 15.36
N TYR A 56 -10.15 2.39 14.13
CA TYR A 56 -10.20 1.50 12.97
C TYR A 56 -9.67 2.20 11.72
N ILE A 57 -9.20 1.39 10.77
CA ILE A 57 -8.75 1.82 9.45
C ILE A 57 -9.49 0.95 8.43
N HIS A 58 -10.12 1.59 7.44
CA HIS A 58 -10.71 0.86 6.32
C HIS A 58 -9.73 0.84 5.16
N VAL A 59 -9.32 -0.35 4.74
CA VAL A 59 -8.60 -0.58 3.49
C VAL A 59 -9.60 -1.20 2.52
N CYS A 60 -9.92 -0.48 1.45
CA CYS A 60 -10.96 -0.85 0.51
C CYS A 60 -10.33 -1.21 -0.84
N LEU A 61 -10.73 -2.35 -1.39
CA LEU A 61 -10.39 -2.77 -2.76
C LEU A 61 -11.61 -2.52 -3.64
N VAL A 62 -11.50 -1.60 -4.59
CA VAL A 62 -12.63 -1.15 -5.42
C VAL A 62 -12.53 -1.79 -6.80
N ASN A 63 -13.53 -2.59 -7.14
CA ASN A 63 -13.64 -3.17 -8.47
C ASN A 63 -14.08 -2.10 -9.48
N ILE A 64 -13.23 -1.85 -10.48
CA ILE A 64 -13.49 -0.91 -11.58
C ILE A 64 -13.96 -1.61 -12.88
N GLY A 65 -14.38 -2.87 -12.79
CA GLY A 65 -14.84 -3.68 -13.92
C GLY A 65 -13.73 -4.44 -14.65
N SER A 66 -12.51 -4.48 -14.09
CA SER A 66 -11.33 -5.07 -14.75
C SER A 66 -10.74 -6.24 -13.96
N GLY A 67 -11.56 -7.22 -13.56
CA GLY A 67 -11.15 -8.40 -12.79
C GLY A 67 -11.51 -8.29 -11.31
N ILE A 68 -11.23 -9.35 -10.54
CA ILE A 68 -11.59 -9.43 -9.12
C ILE A 68 -10.45 -8.82 -8.27
N PRO A 69 -10.72 -7.74 -7.50
CA PRO A 69 -9.72 -7.19 -6.60
C PRO A 69 -9.32 -8.19 -5.52
N PHE A 70 -8.03 -8.25 -5.21
CA PHE A 70 -7.49 -9.16 -4.22
C PHE A 70 -6.40 -8.48 -3.40
N ILE A 71 -6.05 -9.06 -2.25
CA ILE A 71 -4.90 -8.65 -1.43
C ILE A 71 -4.25 -9.91 -0.84
N SER A 72 -2.93 -10.02 -0.98
CA SER A 72 -2.20 -11.20 -0.50
C SER A 72 -1.74 -11.03 0.94
N ALA A 73 -1.36 -9.81 1.32
CA ALA A 73 -0.93 -9.50 2.67
C ALA A 73 -1.29 -8.05 3.02
N ILE A 74 -1.64 -7.84 4.29
CA ILE A 74 -1.77 -6.51 4.89
C ILE A 74 -0.91 -6.45 6.15
N GLU A 75 -0.01 -5.48 6.21
CA GLU A 75 0.82 -5.23 7.38
C GLU A 75 0.43 -3.89 8.01
N LEU A 76 0.23 -3.88 9.33
CA LEU A 76 0.03 -2.68 10.12
C LEU A 76 1.12 -2.61 11.19
N ARG A 77 1.95 -1.57 11.13
CA ARG A 77 3.03 -1.36 12.10
C ARG A 77 2.86 0.00 12.79
N PRO A 78 2.73 0.07 14.12
CA PRO A 78 2.73 1.33 14.82
C PRO A 78 4.09 2.03 14.68
N LEU A 79 4.06 3.34 14.50
CA LEU A 79 5.22 4.21 14.42
C LEU A 79 5.17 5.27 15.52
N PRO A 80 6.32 5.66 16.10
CA PRO A 80 6.42 6.83 16.97
C PRO A 80 5.86 8.07 16.27
N ASN A 81 5.16 8.94 17.00
CA ASN A 81 4.50 10.13 16.43
C ASN A 81 5.49 11.09 15.78
N GLU A 82 6.74 11.09 16.25
CA GLU A 82 7.85 11.91 15.79
C GLU A 82 8.35 11.45 14.40
N THR A 83 8.00 10.23 13.97
CA THR A 83 8.39 9.68 12.67
C THR A 83 7.63 10.38 11.55
N TYR A 84 8.33 10.93 10.55
CA TYR A 84 7.75 11.65 9.40
C TYR A 84 6.74 12.73 9.83
N GLN A 85 7.25 13.82 10.44
CA GLN A 85 6.39 14.93 10.86
C GLN A 85 5.82 15.68 9.66
N THR A 86 4.51 15.91 9.69
CA THR A 86 3.76 16.65 8.68
C THR A 86 3.23 17.95 9.27
N GLN A 87 2.96 18.95 8.44
CA GLN A 87 2.39 20.23 8.89
C GLN A 87 1.01 20.07 9.53
N THR A 88 0.25 19.05 9.12
CA THR A 88 -1.04 18.70 9.72
C THR A 88 -0.91 17.50 10.66
N ALA A 89 -1.62 17.55 11.79
CA ALA A 89 -1.65 16.46 12.78
C ALA A 89 -2.42 15.22 12.29
N ALA A 90 -3.31 15.38 11.31
CA ALA A 90 -4.06 14.31 10.67
C ALA A 90 -3.73 14.30 9.17
N GLY A 91 -3.49 13.12 8.63
CA GLY A 91 -3.14 12.97 7.21
C GLY A 91 -2.55 11.60 6.90
N SER A 92 -2.24 11.45 5.62
CA SER A 92 -1.58 10.28 5.06
C SER A 92 -0.36 10.71 4.26
N LEU A 93 0.71 9.91 4.31
CA LEU A 93 1.89 10.03 3.46
C LEU A 93 2.04 8.74 2.67
N GLU A 94 1.96 8.84 1.35
CA GLU A 94 2.26 7.72 0.46
C GLU A 94 3.77 7.64 0.19
N LEU A 95 4.30 6.42 0.14
CA LEU A 95 5.68 6.22 -0.27
C LEU A 95 5.80 6.30 -1.80
N VAL A 96 6.59 7.26 -2.28
CA VAL A 96 6.98 7.33 -3.69
C VAL A 96 8.25 6.50 -3.93
N TRP A 97 9.33 6.82 -3.21
CA TRP A 97 10.60 6.09 -3.28
C TRP A 97 11.26 6.02 -1.91
N ARG A 98 11.99 4.93 -1.67
CA ARG A 98 12.90 4.77 -0.53
C ARG A 98 14.23 4.26 -1.06
N TYR A 99 15.28 5.03 -0.83
CA TYR A 99 16.64 4.66 -1.22
C TYR A 99 17.50 4.51 0.02
N ASP A 100 18.37 3.49 0.02
CA ASP A 100 19.55 3.47 0.85
C ASP A 100 20.69 4.03 0.02
N THR A 101 21.23 5.18 0.42
CA THR A 101 22.30 5.83 -0.34
C THR A 101 23.69 5.36 0.06
N GLY A 102 23.81 4.61 1.17
CA GLY A 102 25.07 4.08 1.68
C GLY A 102 26.22 5.10 1.84
N GLN A 103 27.33 4.58 2.38
CA GLN A 103 28.68 4.96 1.98
C GLN A 103 29.33 3.63 1.59
N MET A 104 30.00 3.53 0.43
CA MET A 104 30.82 2.34 0.16
C MET A 104 31.92 2.32 1.22
N GLY A 105 31.78 1.46 2.23
CA GLY A 105 32.85 1.22 3.18
C GLY A 105 34.06 0.72 2.40
N THR A 106 35.19 1.43 2.50
CA THR A 106 36.48 0.90 2.09
C THR A 106 36.76 -0.34 2.95
N LEU A 107 36.88 -1.50 2.29
CA LEU A 107 37.37 -2.74 2.87
C LEU A 107 38.78 -2.56 3.47
#